data_AF-A0A7Y7BBY0-F1
#
_entry.id   AF-A0A7Y7BBY0-F1
#
_cell.length_a   1.000
_cell.length_b   1.000
_cell.length_c   1.000
_cell.angle_alpha   90.00
_cell.angle_beta   90.00
_cell.angle_gamma   90.00
#
_symmetry.space_group_name_H-M   'P 1'
#
loop_
_entity.id
_entity.type
_entity.pdbx_description
1 polymer ?
#
loop_
_entity_poly.entity_id
_entity_poly.type
_entity_poly.pdbx_seq_one_letter_code
_entity_poly.pdbx_strand_id
1 'polypeptide(L)' 'GGFGGTDMYISFRNKDGSWKRAINMGKSINSKFNEFPSGLTPDGKYFIFASSRMGPFTPDIYWVSSKVIENLK' A
#
# COMPACT_ATOMS: atom_id res chain seq x y z
N GLY A 1 11.10 5.46 -5.14
CA GLY A 1 11.61 4.60 -4.05
C GLY A 1 11.89 5.49 -2.87
N GLY A 2 11.52 5.09 -1.66
CA GLY A 2 11.58 5.95 -0.48
C GLY A 2 11.78 5.23 0.86
N PHE A 3 11.39 3.95 1.02
CA PHE A 3 11.52 3.28 2.32
C PHE A 3 12.44 2.04 2.31
N GLY A 4 12.55 1.30 1.21
CA GLY A 4 13.40 0.11 1.17
C GLY A 4 13.35 -0.63 -0.16
N GLY A 5 13.13 -1.96 -0.10
CA GLY A 5 13.10 -2.88 -1.24
C GLY A 5 12.01 -2.52 -2.26
N THR A 6 10.89 -3.25 -2.27
CA THR A 6 9.71 -2.87 -3.07
C THR A 6 8.76 -2.02 -2.25
N ASP A 7 8.52 -0.79 -2.72
CA ASP A 7 7.55 0.12 -2.12
C ASP A 7 6.20 0.04 -2.86
N MET A 8 5.10 0.23 -2.13
CA MET A 8 3.77 0.42 -2.69
C MET A 8 3.44 1.90 -2.93
N TYR A 9 2.82 2.14 -4.08
CA TYR A 9 2.32 3.43 -4.53
C TYR A 9 0.85 3.30 -4.91
N ILE A 10 0.11 4.40 -4.79
CA ILE A 10 -1.28 4.49 -5.20
C ILE A 10 -1.48 5.65 -6.17
N SER A 11 -2.35 5.46 -7.17
CA SER A 11 -2.85 6.55 -8.01
C SER A 11 -4.37 6.60 -7.89
N PHE A 12 -4.92 7.81 -8.02
CA PHE A 12 -6.37 8.03 -8.01
C PHE A 12 -6.84 8.38 -9.41
N ARG A 13 -7.94 7.74 -9.83
CA ARG A 13 -8.58 8.01 -11.11
C ARG A 13 -9.46 9.25 -10.99
N ASN A 14 -9.28 10.21 -11.89
CA ASN A 14 -10.12 11.39 -12.03
C ASN A 14 -11.47 11.02 -12.64
N LYS A 15 -12.44 11.95 -12.56
CA LYS A 15 -13.79 11.77 -13.13
C LYS A 15 -13.77 11.62 -14.66
N ASP A 16 -12.79 12.23 -15.33
CA ASP A 16 -12.57 12.12 -16.78
C ASP A 16 -11.91 10.78 -17.20
N GLY A 17 -11.64 9.90 -16.23
CA GLY A 17 -11.02 8.60 -16.46
C GLY A 17 -9.49 8.62 -16.50
N SER A 18 -8.85 9.78 -16.47
CA SER A 18 -7.39 9.91 -16.38
C SER A 18 -6.88 9.49 -14.98
N TRP A 19 -5.61 9.09 -14.89
CA TRP A 19 -4.97 8.73 -13.63
C TRP A 19 -4.06 9.86 -13.16
N LYS A 20 -4.14 10.22 -11.87
CA LYS A 20 -3.19 11.15 -11.25
C LYS A 20 -1.79 10.52 -11.16
N ARG A 21 -0.78 11.33 -10.89
CA ARG A 21 0.56 10.83 -10.55
C ARG A 21 0.49 9.93 -9.32
N ALA A 22 1.22 8.81 -9.36
CA ALA A 22 1.29 7.89 -8.23
C ALA A 22 1.96 8.52 -7.00
N ILE A 23 1.48 8.18 -5.82
CA ILE A 23 1.91 8.71 -4.51
C ILE A 23 2.42 7.52 -3.68
N ASN A 24 3.56 7.70 -3.01
CA ASN A 24 4.09 6.67 -2.09
C ASN A 24 3.11 6.50 -0.91
N MET A 25 2.75 5.26 -0.58
CA MET A 25 1.73 4.97 0.44
C MET A 25 2.20 5.17 1.89
N GLY A 26 3.44 5.62 2.09
CA GLY A 26 3.97 6.04 3.39
C GLY A 26 4.31 4.90 4.34
N LYS A 27 4.87 5.26 5.50
CA LYS A 27 5.48 4.34 6.47
C LYS A 27 4.51 3.38 7.18
N SER A 28 3.21 3.64 7.12
CA SER A 28 2.20 2.72 7.68
C SER A 28 2.09 1.43 6.86
N ILE A 29 2.47 1.52 5.60
CA ILE A 29 2.36 0.45 4.61
C ILE A 29 3.75 0.01 4.19
N ASN A 30 4.57 0.94 3.70
CA ASN A 30 5.92 0.67 3.26
C ASN A 30 6.87 0.49 4.45
N SER A 31 7.83 -0.41 4.29
CA SER A 31 8.88 -0.66 5.26
C SER A 31 10.25 -0.62 4.58
N LYS A 32 11.31 -0.95 5.33
CA LYS A 32 12.65 -1.11 4.75
C LYS A 32 12.81 -2.40 3.92
N PHE A 33 11.77 -3.23 3.86
CA PHE A 33 11.79 -4.55 3.22
C PHE A 33 10.96 -4.54 1.93
N ASN A 34 10.53 -5.72 1.48
CA ASN A 34 9.68 -5.84 0.30
C ASN A 34 8.20 -5.84 0.72
N GLU A 35 7.43 -4.95 0.11
CA GLU A 35 5.98 -4.97 0.13
C GLU A 35 5.42 -5.55 -1.17
N PHE A 36 4.34 -6.31 -1.04
CA PHE A 36 3.62 -6.93 -2.14
C PHE A 36 2.14 -6.54 -2.06
N PRO A 37 1.56 -6.03 -3.16
CA PRO A 37 0.22 -5.50 -3.13
C PRO A 37 -0.81 -6.58 -2.88
N SER A 38 -1.78 -6.26 -2.02
CA SER A 38 -3.08 -6.92 -2.04
C SER A 38 -4.19 -5.88 -1.86
N GLY A 39 -5.45 -6.29 -1.97
CA GLY A 39 -6.58 -5.38 -2.19
C GLY A 39 -7.20 -4.77 -0.93
N LEU A 40 -8.31 -4.05 -1.14
CA LEU A 40 -9.23 -3.65 -0.07
C LEU A 40 -10.17 -4.80 0.30
N THR A 41 -10.61 -4.84 1.57
CA THR A 41 -11.72 -5.71 1.98
C THR A 41 -13.02 -5.33 1.25
N PRO A 42 -13.99 -6.26 1.12
CA PRO A 42 -15.26 -5.97 0.43
C PRO A 42 -16.04 -4.79 1.02
N ASP A 43 -15.93 -4.57 2.34
CA ASP A 43 -16.53 -3.43 3.04
C ASP A 43 -15.69 -2.15 2.96
N GLY A 44 -14.53 -2.20 2.29
CA GLY A 44 -13.62 -1.08 2.10
C GLY A 44 -12.90 -0.58 3.35
N LYS A 45 -13.04 -1.26 4.50
CA LYS A 45 -12.50 -0.76 5.79
C LYS A 45 -11.01 -1.02 5.98
N TYR A 46 -10.48 -2.06 5.33
CA TYR A 46 -9.08 -2.44 5.49
C TYR A 46 -8.40 -2.58 4.14
N PHE A 47 -7.15 -2.17 4.09
CA PHE A 47 -6.23 -2.49 3.03
C PHE A 47 -5.32 -3.62 3.51
N ILE A 48 -5.35 -4.75 2.81
CA ILE A 48 -4.55 -5.92 3.11
C ILE A 48 -3.32 -5.86 2.21
N PHE A 49 -2.17 -6.34 2.66
CA PHE A 49 -0.97 -6.48 1.84
C PHE A 49 -0.02 -7.50 2.44
N ALA A 50 0.93 -8.01 1.66
CA ALA A 50 1.99 -8.86 2.20
C ALA A 50 3.28 -8.05 2.39
N SER A 51 4.06 -8.39 3.41
CA SER A 51 5.34 -7.73 3.69
C SER A 51 6.37 -8.71 4.25
N SER A 52 7.61 -8.60 3.78
CA SER A 52 8.77 -9.36 4.28
C SER A 52 9.37 -8.77 5.57
N ARG A 53 8.65 -7.92 6.31
CA ARG A 53 9.17 -7.25 7.51
C ARG A 53 9.54 -8.18 8.67
N MET A 54 9.03 -9.41 8.67
CA MET A 54 9.39 -10.46 9.62
C MET A 54 10.52 -11.38 9.12
N GLY A 55 10.89 -11.28 7.84
CA GLY A 55 11.95 -12.08 7.24
C GLY A 55 11.89 -12.07 5.71
N PRO A 56 13.04 -12.10 5.02
CA PRO A 56 13.09 -11.99 3.56
C PRO A 56 12.44 -13.18 2.83
N PHE A 57 12.39 -14.36 3.45
CA PHE A 57 11.89 -15.60 2.83
C PHE A 57 10.47 -15.99 3.28
N THR A 58 9.88 -15.23 4.20
CA THR A 58 8.56 -15.53 4.78
C THR A 58 7.72 -14.25 4.82
N PRO A 59 7.22 -13.77 3.66
CA PRO A 59 6.22 -12.70 3.64
C PRO A 59 5.00 -13.14 4.45
N ASP A 60 4.48 -12.23 5.28
CA ASP A 60 3.25 -12.45 6.03
C ASP A 60 2.19 -11.43 5.63
N ILE A 61 0.95 -11.69 5.97
CA ILE A 61 -0.21 -10.85 5.66
C ILE A 61 -0.40 -9.80 6.76
N TYR A 62 -0.49 -8.54 6.32
CA TYR A 62 -0.75 -7.39 7.15
C TYR A 62 -2.02 -6.69 6.69
N TRP A 63 -2.60 -5.90 7.58
CA TRP A 63 -3.69 -5.00 7.24
C TRP A 63 -3.58 -3.68 7.98
N VAL A 64 -4.10 -2.64 7.36
CA VAL A 64 -4.26 -1.31 7.97
C VAL A 64 -5.66 -0.80 7.66
N SER A 65 -6.18 0.11 8.49
CA SER A 65 -7.42 0.81 8.15
C SER A 65 -7.23 1.57 6.83
N SER A 66 -8.19 1.46 5.91
CA SER A 66 -8.17 2.16 4.62
C SER A 66 -8.16 3.69 4.75
N LYS A 67 -8.47 4.23 5.94
CA LYS A 67 -8.31 5.65 6.28
C LYS A 67 -6.89 6.17 6.03
N VAL A 68 -5.87 5.31 6.12
CA VAL A 68 -4.49 5.72 5.79
C VAL A 68 -4.35 6.12 4.32
N ILE A 69 -5.20 5.58 3.44
CA ILE A 69 -5.26 5.91 2.01
C ILE A 69 -6.08 7.17 1.76
N GLU A 70 -7.14 7.40 2.54
CA GLU A 70 -7.96 8.62 2.44
C GLU A 70 -7.12 9.89 2.67
N ASN A 71 -6.15 9.81 3.59
CA ASN A 71 -5.21 10.88 3.88
C ASN A 71 -4.20 11.17 2.75
N LEU A 72 -4.17 10.35 1.68
CA LEU A 72 -3.26 10.51 0.54
C LEU A 72 -3.94 11.13 -0.69
N LYS A 73 -5.25 11.39 -0.65
CA LYS A 73 -6.04 11.90 -1.79
C LYS A 73 -5.85 13.38 -2.09
#